data_AF-A0A1G4NS39-F1
#
_entry.id   AF-A0A1G4NS39-F1
#
_cell.length_a   1.000
_cell.length_b   1.000
_cell.length_c   1.000
_cell.angle_alpha   90.00
_cell.angle_beta   90.00
_cell.angle_gamma   90.00
#
_symmetry.space_group_name_H-M   'P 1'
#
loop_
_entity.id
_entity.type
_entity.pdbx_description
1 polymer ?
#
loop_
_entity_poly.entity_id
_entity_poly.type
_entity_poly.pdbx_seq_one_letter_code
_entity_poly.pdbx_strand_id
1 'polypeptide(L)'
;MIPIIYLLTMSIILTSITIVLSKQVLNFHIRLQDLIAFIFIKLTNKKYMEKKQNKVKIYIHQYKWTSALYELDKELKEKTIHKNLQQINYSIGFILENTNYTNIANKYYKSINKQKHN
;
A
#
# COMPACT_ATOMS: atom_id res chain seq x y z
N MET A 1 -58.96 15.31 26.59
CA MET A 1 -58.58 14.78 25.25
C MET A 1 -57.39 15.49 24.60
N ILE A 2 -57.21 16.80 24.80
CA ILE A 2 -56.09 17.60 24.27
C ILE A 2 -54.67 17.05 24.59
N PRO A 3 -54.37 16.53 25.80
CA PRO A 3 -53.04 16.01 26.11
C PRO A 3 -52.66 14.75 25.32
N ILE A 4 -53.65 13.90 25.03
CA ILE A 4 -53.46 12.62 24.31
C ILE A 4 -53.12 12.90 22.84
N ILE A 5 -53.79 13.87 22.24
CA ILE A 5 -53.54 14.29 20.84
C ILE A 5 -52.13 14.88 20.70
N TYR A 6 -51.71 15.71 21.66
CA TYR A 6 -50.37 16.29 21.66
C TYR A 6 -49.27 15.22 21.73
N LEU A 7 -49.42 14.23 22.64
CA LEU A 7 -48.47 13.12 22.76
C LEU A 7 -48.37 12.28 21.48
N LEU A 8 -49.50 12.05 20.80
CA LEU A 8 -49.53 11.34 19.51
C LEU A 8 -48.78 12.11 18.41
N THR A 9 -48.95 13.43 18.32
CA THR A 9 -48.23 14.23 17.32
C THR A 9 -46.73 14.27 17.58
N MET A 10 -46.33 14.36 18.86
CA MET A 10 -44.92 14.36 19.24
C MET A 10 -44.25 13.01 18.99
N SER A 11 -44.95 11.89 19.20
CA SER A 11 -44.39 10.57 18.92
C SER A 11 -44.15 10.36 17.42
N ILE A 12 -45.06 10.79 16.55
CA ILE A 12 -44.91 10.67 15.08
C ILE A 12 -43.70 11.47 14.58
N ILE A 13 -43.54 12.71 15.06
CA ILE A 13 -42.41 13.57 14.69
C ILE A 13 -41.10 12.96 15.19
N LEU A 14 -41.06 12.53 16.45
CA LEU A 14 -39.86 11.95 17.05
C LEU A 14 -39.43 10.65 16.34
N THR A 15 -40.40 9.82 15.94
CA THR A 15 -40.15 8.57 15.20
C THR A 15 -39.53 8.85 13.82
N SER A 16 -40.05 9.86 13.11
CA SER A 16 -39.54 10.24 11.79
C SER A 16 -38.08 10.74 11.88
N ILE A 17 -37.78 11.55 12.89
CA ILE A 17 -36.42 12.07 13.15
C ILE A 17 -35.48 10.93 13.55
N THR A 18 -35.91 10.01 14.41
CA THR A 18 -35.07 8.87 14.84
C THR A 18 -34.74 7.93 13.70
N ILE A 19 -35.64 7.72 12.74
CA ILE A 19 -35.37 6.90 11.54
C ILE A 19 -34.27 7.56 10.68
N VAL A 20 -34.35 8.87 10.46
CA VAL A 20 -33.35 9.61 9.67
C VAL A 20 -31.97 9.57 10.34
N LEU A 21 -31.92 9.84 11.65
CA LEU A 21 -30.67 9.78 12.41
C LEU A 21 -30.08 8.38 12.44
N SER A 22 -30.91 7.35 12.65
CA SER A 22 -30.46 5.94 12.61
C SER A 22 -29.82 5.59 11.27
N LYS A 23 -30.42 6.03 10.15
CA LYS A 23 -29.86 5.81 8.82
C LYS A 23 -28.52 6.53 8.62
N GLN A 24 -28.39 7.76 9.11
CA GLN A 24 -27.13 8.51 9.05
C GLN A 24 -26.04 7.84 9.87
N VAL A 25 -26.35 7.39 11.09
CA VAL A 25 -25.42 6.69 11.97
C VAL A 25 -24.96 5.37 11.33
N LEU A 26 -25.88 4.61 10.73
CA LEU A 26 -25.54 3.38 10.02
C LEU A 26 -24.61 3.65 8.83
N ASN A 27 -24.94 4.65 8.02
CA ASN A 27 -24.13 5.03 6.86
C ASN A 27 -22.73 5.50 7.27
N PHE A 28 -22.62 6.21 8.40
CA PHE A 28 -21.33 6.60 8.97
C PHE A 28 -20.52 5.37 9.41
N HIS A 29 -21.13 4.40 10.08
CA HIS A 29 -20.44 3.18 10.52
C HIS A 29 -19.92 2.34 9.35
N ILE A 30 -20.69 2.20 8.28
CA ILE A 30 -20.26 1.50 7.07
C ILE A 30 -19.04 2.20 6.47
N ARG A 31 -19.10 3.53 6.29
CA ARG A 31 -17.96 4.31 5.77
C ARG A 31 -16.73 4.23 6.67
N LEU A 32 -16.91 4.22 7.98
CA LEU A 32 -15.81 4.07 8.93
C LEU A 32 -15.14 2.70 8.79
N GLN A 33 -15.93 1.64 8.64
CA GLN A 33 -15.43 0.29 8.45
C GLN A 33 -14.63 0.16 7.14
N ASP A 34 -15.10 0.77 6.05
CA ASP A 34 -14.38 0.81 4.77
C ASP A 34 -13.04 1.54 4.89
N LEU A 35 -13.01 2.68 5.61
CA LEU A 35 -11.77 3.42 5.86
C LEU A 35 -10.78 2.62 6.70
N ILE A 36 -11.25 1.95 7.76
CA ILE A 36 -10.41 1.09 8.60
C ILE A 36 -9.83 -0.06 7.75
N ALA A 37 -10.66 -0.71 6.93
CA ALA A 37 -10.22 -1.78 6.04
C ALA A 37 -9.16 -1.27 5.04
N PHE A 38 -9.38 -0.10 4.43
CA PHE A 38 -8.41 0.52 3.53
C PHE A 38 -7.08 0.83 4.22
N ILE A 39 -7.11 1.43 5.41
CA ILE A 39 -5.90 1.74 6.19
C ILE A 39 -5.16 0.45 6.56
N PHE A 40 -5.89 -0.59 6.97
CA PHE A 40 -5.31 -1.88 7.31
C PHE A 40 -4.61 -2.52 6.11
N ILE A 41 -5.28 -2.59 4.95
CA ILE A 41 -4.69 -3.08 3.69
C ILE A 41 -3.43 -2.28 3.32
N LYS A 42 -3.47 -0.95 3.47
CA LYS A 42 -2.32 -0.10 3.18
C LYS A 42 -1.14 -0.37 4.11
N LEU A 43 -1.40 -0.55 5.41
CA LEU A 43 -0.38 -0.87 6.41
C LEU A 43 0.21 -2.26 6.22
N THR A 44 -0.61 -3.27 5.94
CA THR A 44 -0.13 -4.64 5.69
C THR A 44 0.74 -4.70 4.44
N ASN A 45 0.32 -4.03 3.35
CA ASN A 45 1.14 -3.91 2.14
C ASN A 45 2.46 -3.19 2.41
N LYS A 46 2.46 -2.10 3.19
CA LYS A 46 3.69 -1.40 3.58
C LYS A 46 4.64 -2.31 4.35
N LYS A 47 4.14 -3.01 5.37
CA LYS A 47 4.94 -3.94 6.20
C LYS A 47 5.49 -5.11 5.38
N TYR A 48 4.69 -5.63 4.44
CA TYR A 48 5.13 -6.68 3.52
C TYR A 48 6.29 -6.21 2.64
N MET A 49 6.18 -5.01 2.05
CA MET A 49 7.25 -4.42 1.23
C MET A 49 8.52 -4.16 2.04
N GLU A 50 8.41 -3.62 3.26
CA GLU A 50 9.57 -3.40 4.14
C GLU A 50 10.28 -4.71 4.50
N LYS A 51 9.53 -5.77 4.79
CA LYS A 51 10.11 -7.10 5.07
C LYS A 51 10.88 -7.64 3.87
N LYS A 52 10.35 -7.49 2.66
CA LYS A 52 11.01 -7.90 1.41
C LYS A 52 12.32 -7.13 1.18
N GLN A 53 12.28 -5.80 1.33
CA GLN A 53 13.48 -4.96 1.20
C GLN A 53 14.55 -5.27 2.26
N ASN A 54 14.14 -5.50 3.51
CA ASN A 54 15.08 -5.89 4.57
C ASN A 54 15.74 -7.24 4.29
N LYS A 55 14.99 -8.20 3.72
CA LYS A 55 15.55 -9.50 3.30
C LYS A 55 16.66 -9.33 2.26
N VAL A 56 16.43 -8.50 1.23
CA VAL A 56 17.46 -8.21 0.22
C VAL A 56 18.68 -7.52 0.84
N LYS A 57 18.48 -6.52 1.72
CA LYS A 57 19.58 -5.85 2.43
C LYS A 57 20.43 -6.83 3.24
N ILE A 58 19.80 -7.78 3.94
CA ILE A 58 20.51 -8.83 4.68
C ILE A 58 21.35 -9.69 3.73
N TYR A 59 20.81 -10.09 2.58
CA TYR A 59 21.58 -10.87 1.60
C TYR A 59 22.77 -10.11 1.02
N ILE A 60 22.59 -8.82 0.72
CA ILE A 60 23.68 -7.95 0.26
C ILE A 60 24.76 -7.84 1.36
N HIS A 61 24.38 -7.60 2.61
CA HIS A 61 25.32 -7.51 3.73
C HIS A 61 26.05 -8.84 4.00
N GLN A 62 25.41 -9.97 3.72
CA GLN A 62 26.01 -11.30 3.83
C GLN A 62 26.80 -11.72 2.58
N TYR A 63 26.99 -10.84 1.59
CA TYR A 63 27.63 -11.15 0.31
C TYR A 63 26.96 -12.30 -0.47
N LYS A 64 25.68 -12.58 -0.20
CA LYS A 64 24.87 -13.61 -0.88
C LYS A 64 24.24 -13.03 -2.15
N TRP A 65 25.08 -12.71 -3.12
CA TRP A 65 24.71 -11.99 -4.34
C TRP A 65 23.63 -12.69 -5.18
N THR A 66 23.73 -14.02 -5.34
CA THR A 66 22.76 -14.81 -6.13
C THR A 66 21.36 -14.80 -5.52
N SER A 67 21.25 -14.95 -4.20
CA SER A 67 19.97 -14.89 -3.49
C SER A 67 19.37 -13.48 -3.52
N ALA A 68 20.19 -12.44 -3.38
CA ALA A 68 19.75 -11.06 -3.51
C ALA A 68 19.24 -10.77 -4.94
N LEU A 69 19.97 -11.22 -5.96
CA LEU A 69 19.61 -11.01 -7.36
C LEU A 69 18.33 -11.76 -7.74
N TYR A 70 18.13 -12.99 -7.23
CA TYR A 70 16.91 -13.76 -7.43
C TYR A 70 15.67 -13.07 -6.85
N GLU A 71 15.75 -12.56 -5.62
CA GLU A 71 14.63 -11.84 -5.00
C GLU A 71 14.31 -10.53 -5.74
N LEU A 72 15.34 -9.81 -6.20
CA LEU A 72 15.18 -8.57 -6.98
C LEU A 72 14.59 -8.83 -8.39
N ASP A 73 15.03 -9.88 -9.08
CA ASP A 73 14.48 -10.27 -10.40
C ASP A 73 13.01 -10.70 -10.29
N LYS A 74 12.68 -11.45 -9.24
CA LYS A 74 11.30 -11.81 -8.92
C LYS A 74 10.44 -10.57 -8.70
N GLU A 75 10.92 -9.59 -7.95
CA GLU A 75 10.22 -8.31 -7.72
C GLU A 75 10.05 -7.50 -9.01
N LEU A 76 11.05 -7.51 -9.89
CA LEU A 76 10.97 -6.85 -11.20
C LEU A 76 9.86 -7.45 -12.09
N LYS A 77 9.73 -8.78 -12.09
CA LYS A 77 8.70 -9.53 -12.85
C LYS A 77 7.30 -9.33 -12.31
N GLU A 78 7.14 -9.15 -11.00
CA GLU A 78 5.85 -8.90 -10.35
C GLU A 78 5.24 -7.52 -10.71
N LYS A 79 5.93 -6.70 -11.54
CA LYS A 79 5.48 -5.34 -11.96
C LYS A 79 5.00 -4.49 -10.78
N THR A 80 5.65 -4.64 -9.62
CA THR A 80 5.29 -3.88 -8.43
C THR A 80 5.70 -2.42 -8.62
N ILE A 81 4.71 -1.59 -9.00
CA ILE A 81 4.59 -0.14 -8.88
C ILE A 81 5.90 0.64 -9.11
N HIS A 82 5.91 1.47 -10.16
CA HIS A 82 7.00 2.36 -10.60
C HIS A 82 7.83 3.04 -9.48
N LYS A 83 7.22 3.30 -8.32
CA LYS A 83 7.86 3.94 -7.16
C LYS A 83 9.13 3.25 -6.67
N ASN A 84 9.26 1.93 -6.79
CA ASN A 84 10.44 1.19 -6.33
C ASN A 84 11.37 0.69 -7.45
N LEU A 85 10.98 0.88 -8.71
CA LEU A 85 11.71 0.32 -9.85
C LEU A 85 13.13 0.89 -9.98
N GLN A 86 13.30 2.19 -9.68
CA GLN A 86 14.62 2.81 -9.65
C GLN A 86 15.54 2.18 -8.58
N GLN A 87 14.99 1.93 -7.39
CA GLN A 87 15.74 1.33 -6.28
C GLN A 87 16.13 -0.12 -6.56
N ILE A 88 15.23 -0.89 -7.19
CA ILE A 88 15.50 -2.27 -7.63
C ILE A 88 16.60 -2.27 -8.70
N ASN A 89 16.46 -1.44 -9.75
CA ASN A 89 17.46 -1.34 -10.81
C ASN A 89 18.83 -0.90 -10.27
N TYR A 90 18.86 0.01 -9.30
CA TYR A 90 20.11 0.44 -8.65
C TYR A 90 20.76 -0.72 -7.89
N SER A 91 19.95 -1.46 -7.13
CA SER A 91 20.42 -2.60 -6.33
C SER A 91 20.94 -3.73 -7.22
N ILE A 92 20.26 -4.02 -8.34
CA ILE A 92 20.73 -4.98 -9.35
C ILE A 92 22.05 -4.49 -9.97
N GLY A 93 22.13 -3.22 -10.37
CA GLY A 93 23.34 -2.61 -10.91
C GLY A 93 24.53 -2.76 -9.96
N PHE A 94 24.33 -2.43 -8.68
CA PHE A 94 25.36 -2.54 -7.64
C PHE A 94 25.85 -3.99 -7.45
N ILE A 95 24.94 -4.96 -7.43
CA ILE A 95 25.31 -6.38 -7.30
C ILE A 95 26.08 -6.86 -8.54
N LEU A 96 25.64 -6.46 -9.75
CA LEU A 96 26.30 -6.85 -11.00
C LEU A 96 27.69 -6.22 -11.13
N GLU A 97 27.87 -4.99 -10.67
CA GLU A 97 29.17 -4.32 -10.61
C GLU A 97 30.13 -5.05 -9.68
N ASN A 98 29.68 -5.44 -8.48
CA ASN A 98 30.48 -6.22 -7.52
C ASN A 98 30.77 -7.66 -7.97
N THR A 99 30.07 -8.17 -8.99
CA THR A 99 30.26 -9.52 -9.53
C THR A 99 30.96 -9.52 -10.91
N ASN A 100 31.64 -8.41 -11.26
CA ASN A 100 32.36 -8.20 -12.52
C ASN A 100 31.50 -8.16 -13.80
N TYR A 101 30.18 -7.97 -13.69
CA TYR A 101 29.25 -7.81 -14.81
C TYR A 101 28.96 -6.33 -15.12
N THR A 102 30.01 -5.52 -15.20
CA THR A 102 29.93 -4.04 -15.31
C THR A 102 29.17 -3.55 -16.55
N ASN A 103 29.30 -4.23 -17.69
CA ASN A 103 28.57 -3.87 -18.92
C ASN A 103 27.04 -4.02 -18.73
N ILE A 104 26.62 -5.08 -18.02
CA ILE A 104 25.20 -5.31 -17.72
C ILE A 104 24.74 -4.32 -16.64
N ALA A 105 25.54 -4.08 -15.60
CA ALA A 105 25.26 -3.07 -14.58
C ALA A 105 24.96 -1.68 -15.18
N ASN A 106 25.75 -1.27 -16.17
CA ASN A 106 25.55 -0.01 -16.88
C ASN A 106 24.19 0.10 -17.59
N LYS A 107 23.62 -1.01 -18.06
CA LYS A 107 22.26 -1.01 -18.64
C LYS A 107 21.21 -0.69 -17.57
N TYR A 108 21.36 -1.23 -16.37
CA TYR A 108 20.46 -0.97 -15.24
C TYR A 108 20.61 0.47 -14.71
N TYR A 109 21.82 1.01 -14.64
CA TYR A 109 21.98 2.42 -14.25
C TYR A 109 21.41 3.40 -15.28
N LYS A 110 21.57 3.12 -16.58
CA LYS A 110 20.97 3.93 -17.64
C LYS A 110 19.44 3.88 -17.64
N SER A 111 18.83 2.74 -17.28
CA SER A 111 17.37 2.63 -17.21
C SER A 111 16.78 3.52 -16.10
N ILE A 112 17.51 3.71 -14.99
CA ILE A 112 17.14 4.63 -13.90
C ILE A 112 17.13 6.08 -14.41
N ASN A 113 18.18 6.50 -15.13
CA ASN A 113 18.27 7.87 -15.64
C ASN A 113 17.16 8.20 -16.64
N LYS A 114 16.72 7.24 -17.46
CA LYS A 114 15.56 7.43 -18.35
C LYS A 114 14.25 7.64 -17.58
N GLN A 115 14.09 7.06 -16.39
CA GLN A 115 12.90 7.25 -15.56
C GLN A 115 12.87 8.59 -14.82
N LYS A 116 13.99 9.31 -14.76
CA LYS A 116 14.10 10.59 -14.06
C LYS A 116 13.76 11.80 -14.95
N HIS A 117 13.65 11.59 -16.26
CA HIS A 117 13.41 12.62 -17.28
C HIS A 117 12.03 12.52 -17.97
N ASN A 118 11.15 11.63 -17.50
CA ASN A 118 9.75 11.50 -17.91
C ASN A 118 8.84 11.85 -16.72
#